data_AF-A0A2N7BH21-F1
#
_entry.id   AF-A0A2N7BH21-F1
#
_cell.length_a   1.000
_cell.length_b   1.000
_cell.length_c   1.000
_cell.angle_alpha   90.00
_cell.angle_beta   90.00
_cell.angle_gamma   90.00
#
_symmetry.space_group_name_H-M   'P 1'
#
loop_
_entity.id
_entity.type
_entity.pdbx_description
1 polymer ?
#
loop_
_entity_poly.entity_id
_entity_poly.type
_entity_poly.pdbx_seq_one_letter_code
_entity_poly.pdbx_strand_id
1 'polypeptide(L)'
;MKTSVSKNLDLEKLASGISKVTLGFRCEPSVKLTLAQEAQQLGLNLSEYVESVILMRNDTTTQVVEKKVYAESPADEKLKSRIITLEKELAFYENDILKAFYTSSYGQTVSVNDAQGKTLSIKIQSVKDVYTVLINSFRKEEGHV
;
A
#
# COMPACT_ATOMS: atom_id res chain seq x y z
N MET A 1 -39.18 42.34 -2.89
CA MET A 1 -38.36 41.17 -2.45
C MET A 1 -38.74 39.98 -3.29
N LYS A 2 -37.80 39.41 -4.08
CA LYS A 2 -38.05 38.17 -4.82
C LYS A 2 -37.66 36.99 -3.93
N THR A 3 -38.63 36.23 -3.46
CA THR A 3 -38.43 34.96 -2.74
C THR A 3 -37.96 33.91 -3.73
N SER A 4 -36.70 33.48 -3.63
CA SER A 4 -36.17 32.39 -4.44
C SER A 4 -36.81 31.07 -3.98
N VAL A 5 -37.61 30.46 -4.85
CA VAL A 5 -38.14 29.11 -4.68
C VAL A 5 -36.96 28.14 -4.58
N SER A 6 -36.87 27.40 -3.48
CA SER A 6 -35.93 26.29 -3.30
C SER A 6 -36.30 25.17 -4.28
N LYS A 7 -35.62 25.11 -5.42
CA LYS A 7 -35.65 23.91 -6.26
C LYS A 7 -34.98 22.79 -5.47
N ASN A 8 -35.72 21.71 -5.20
CA ASN A 8 -35.13 20.51 -4.64
C ASN A 8 -34.06 19.98 -5.62
N LEU A 9 -32.91 19.63 -5.05
CA LEU A 9 -31.78 19.11 -5.80
C LEU A 9 -32.12 17.69 -6.28
N ASP A 10 -32.05 17.45 -7.59
CA ASP A 10 -32.31 16.15 -8.20
C ASP A 10 -31.06 15.28 -8.09
N LEU A 11 -31.01 14.43 -7.07
CA LEU A 11 -29.83 13.64 -6.71
C LEU A 11 -29.49 12.57 -7.76
N GLU A 12 -30.48 12.02 -8.47
CA GLU A 12 -30.27 10.97 -9.46
C GLU A 12 -29.56 11.51 -10.72
N LYS A 13 -29.87 12.74 -11.11
CA LYS A 13 -29.18 13.42 -12.22
C LYS A 13 -27.76 13.83 -11.86
N LEU A 14 -27.49 14.12 -10.58
CA LEU A 14 -26.13 14.42 -10.12
C LEU A 14 -25.28 13.16 -10.01
N ALA A 15 -25.86 12.04 -9.59
CA ALA A 15 -25.16 10.76 -9.49
C ALA A 15 -24.77 10.16 -10.85
N SER A 16 -25.56 10.43 -11.90
CA SER A 16 -25.33 9.93 -13.26
C SER A 16 -24.55 10.90 -14.17
N GLY A 17 -24.29 12.12 -13.71
CA GLY A 17 -23.59 13.16 -14.45
C GLY A 17 -22.08 13.05 -14.33
N ILE A 18 -21.37 12.99 -15.47
CA ILE A 18 -19.89 13.00 -15.54
C ILE A 18 -19.34 14.45 -15.48
N SER A 19 -20.20 15.45 -15.62
CA SER A 19 -19.81 16.85 -15.68
C SER A 19 -19.58 17.47 -14.29
N LYS A 20 -18.58 18.37 -14.20
CA LYS A 20 -18.34 19.17 -13.00
C LYS A 20 -19.56 20.05 -12.71
N VAL A 21 -20.00 20.07 -11.46
CA VAL A 21 -21.12 20.89 -10.98
C VAL A 21 -20.62 21.99 -10.05
N THR A 22 -21.27 23.15 -10.09
CA THR A 22 -20.95 24.25 -9.18
C THR A 22 -21.77 24.12 -7.90
N LEU A 23 -21.08 24.01 -6.77
CA LEU A 23 -21.69 24.03 -5.45
C LEU A 23 -21.73 25.48 -4.93
N GLY A 24 -22.93 26.00 -4.69
CA GLY A 24 -23.14 27.32 -4.09
C GLY A 24 -24.06 27.23 -2.88
N PHE A 25 -23.55 27.60 -1.71
CA PHE A 25 -24.34 27.68 -0.48
C PHE A 25 -24.06 28.99 0.26
N ARG A 26 -25.04 29.44 1.03
CA ARG A 26 -24.87 30.58 1.94
C ARG A 26 -24.31 30.06 3.26
N CYS A 27 -23.27 30.70 3.75
CA CYS A 27 -22.66 30.40 5.04
C CYS A 27 -22.35 31.70 5.79
N GLU A 28 -22.03 31.59 7.07
CA GLU A 28 -21.59 32.73 7.85
C GLU A 28 -20.21 33.23 7.36
N PRO A 29 -19.95 34.55 7.42
CA PRO A 29 -18.66 35.11 7.00
C PRO A 29 -17.46 34.53 7.76
N SER A 30 -17.64 34.25 9.05
CA SER A 30 -16.65 33.61 9.93
C SER A 30 -16.17 32.27 9.36
N VAL A 31 -17.12 31.40 9.00
CA VAL A 31 -16.85 30.07 8.44
C VAL A 31 -16.08 30.18 7.11
N LYS A 32 -16.48 31.09 6.23
CA LYS A 32 -15.77 31.30 4.96
C LYS A 32 -14.34 31.77 5.17
N LEU A 33 -14.12 32.64 6.15
CA LEU A 33 -12.79 33.16 6.48
C LEU A 33 -11.88 32.06 7.04
N THR A 34 -12.37 31.22 7.94
CA THR A 34 -11.63 30.07 8.47
C THR A 34 -11.22 29.11 7.36
N LEU A 35 -12.16 28.70 6.51
CA LEU A 35 -11.86 27.78 5.40
C LEU A 35 -10.84 28.37 4.41
N ALA A 36 -10.92 29.68 4.15
CA ALA A 36 -9.97 30.36 3.27
C ALA A 36 -8.56 30.43 3.86
N GLN A 37 -8.45 30.66 5.18
CA GLN A 37 -7.16 30.65 5.87
C GLN A 37 -6.52 29.26 5.88
N GLU A 38 -7.30 28.22 6.16
CA GLU A 38 -6.83 26.83 6.12
C GLU A 38 -6.38 26.41 4.71
N ALA A 39 -7.16 26.76 3.68
CA ALA A 39 -6.77 26.53 2.30
C ALA A 39 -5.45 27.24 1.94
N GLN A 40 -5.29 28.50 2.35
CA GLN A 40 -4.08 29.27 2.10
C GLN A 40 -2.85 28.67 2.81
N GLN A 41 -3.00 28.19 4.04
CA GLN A 41 -1.91 27.53 4.78
C GLN A 41 -1.42 26.26 4.09
N LEU A 42 -2.34 25.54 3.43
CA LEU A 42 -2.04 24.31 2.69
C LEU A 42 -1.64 24.57 1.23
N GLY A 43 -1.63 25.83 0.78
CA GLY A 43 -1.35 26.19 -0.61
C GLY A 43 -2.41 25.72 -1.61
N LEU A 44 -3.64 25.47 -1.14
CA LEU A 44 -4.76 25.00 -1.94
C LEU A 44 -5.72 26.15 -2.28
N ASN A 45 -6.48 25.98 -3.36
CA ASN A 45 -7.62 26.86 -3.58
C ASN A 45 -8.81 26.44 -2.67
N LEU A 46 -9.73 27.36 -2.42
CA LEU A 46 -10.84 27.13 -1.49
C LEU A 46 -11.73 25.95 -1.93
N SER A 47 -11.94 25.75 -3.23
CA SER A 47 -12.71 24.62 -3.77
C SER A 47 -12.04 23.28 -3.50
N GLU A 48 -10.74 23.16 -3.75
CA GLU A 48 -9.94 21.96 -3.49
C GLU A 48 -9.93 21.60 -2.01
N TYR A 49 -9.80 22.63 -1.16
CA TYR A 49 -9.82 22.43 0.28
C TYR A 49 -11.17 21.89 0.76
N VAL A 50 -12.27 22.50 0.30
CA VAL A 50 -13.62 22.04 0.66
C VAL A 50 -13.91 20.64 0.14
N GLU A 51 -13.49 20.31 -1.09
CA GLU A 51 -13.57 18.95 -1.63
C GLU A 51 -12.80 17.95 -0.76
N SER A 52 -11.58 18.29 -0.36
CA SER A 52 -10.73 17.46 0.49
C SER A 52 -11.36 17.20 1.86
N VAL A 53 -11.93 18.24 2.50
CA VAL A 53 -12.62 18.10 3.80
C VAL A 53 -13.83 17.16 3.70
N ILE A 54 -14.57 17.19 2.59
CA ILE A 54 -15.73 16.31 2.36
C ILE A 54 -15.26 14.87 2.14
N LEU A 55 -14.23 14.65 1.32
CA LEU A 55 -13.67 13.32 1.07
C LEU A 55 -13.15 12.68 2.36
N MET A 56 -12.37 13.42 3.17
CA MET A 56 -11.84 12.93 4.44
C MET A 56 -12.95 12.59 5.45
N ARG A 57 -14.04 13.38 5.48
CA ARG A 57 -15.21 13.09 6.34
C ARG A 57 -15.95 11.85 5.88
N ASN A 58 -16.08 11.65 4.58
CA ASN A 58 -16.69 10.45 4.03
C ASN A 58 -15.82 9.24 4.39
N ASP A 59 -14.51 9.26 4.16
CA ASP A 59 -13.62 8.15 4.54
C ASP A 59 -13.72 7.79 6.03
N THR A 60 -13.84 8.81 6.90
CA THR A 60 -13.98 8.59 8.35
C THR A 60 -15.36 8.02 8.72
N THR A 61 -16.43 8.49 8.09
CA THR A 61 -17.81 8.02 8.35
C THR A 61 -18.02 6.61 7.79
N THR A 62 -17.43 6.35 6.63
CA THR A 62 -17.38 5.06 5.96
C THR A 62 -16.57 4.06 6.78
N GLN A 63 -15.49 4.45 7.47
CA GLN A 63 -14.75 3.53 8.36
C GLN A 63 -15.52 3.08 9.61
N VAL A 64 -16.53 3.83 10.07
CA VAL A 64 -17.35 3.42 11.23
C VAL A 64 -18.54 2.53 10.82
N VAL A 65 -18.96 2.56 9.55
CA VAL A 65 -20.10 1.77 9.04
C VAL A 65 -19.68 0.62 8.09
N GLU A 66 -18.52 0.70 7.43
CA GLU A 66 -18.07 -0.26 6.43
C GLU A 66 -16.96 -1.18 6.94
N LYS A 67 -17.30 -2.02 7.91
CA LYS A 67 -16.67 -3.34 8.04
C LYS A 67 -17.13 -4.30 6.93
N LYS A 68 -17.83 -3.83 5.90
CA LYS A 68 -18.40 -4.64 4.81
C LYS A 68 -18.49 -3.84 3.51
N VAL A 69 -17.81 -4.38 2.49
CA VAL A 69 -18.01 -4.16 1.04
C VAL A 69 -17.45 -2.85 0.47
N TYR A 70 -16.13 -2.73 0.40
CA TYR A 70 -15.54 -2.17 -0.82
C TYR A 70 -15.61 -3.25 -1.89
N ALA A 71 -16.26 -2.97 -3.02
CA ALA A 71 -16.10 -3.75 -4.23
C ALA A 71 -14.62 -3.66 -4.63
N GLU A 72 -13.87 -4.71 -4.34
CA GLU A 72 -12.45 -4.81 -4.64
C GLU A 72 -12.27 -4.69 -6.15
N SER A 73 -11.64 -3.59 -6.60
CA SER A 73 -11.13 -3.52 -7.95
C SER A 73 -10.12 -4.67 -8.11
N PRO A 74 -10.10 -5.41 -9.23
CA PRO A 74 -9.10 -6.46 -9.46
C PRO A 74 -7.65 -5.94 -9.43
N ALA A 75 -7.43 -4.61 -9.45
CA ALA A 75 -6.15 -3.99 -9.20
C ALA A 75 -5.74 -4.02 -7.70
N ASP A 76 -6.71 -3.91 -6.79
CA ASP A 76 -6.46 -3.85 -5.35
C ASP A 76 -6.12 -5.22 -4.76
N GLU A 77 -6.74 -6.30 -5.26
CA GLU A 77 -6.35 -7.67 -4.90
C GLU A 77 -4.91 -7.99 -5.33
N LYS A 78 -4.49 -7.52 -6.51
CA LYS A 78 -3.11 -7.68 -6.98
C LYS A 78 -2.12 -6.89 -6.12
N LEU A 79 -2.50 -5.69 -5.67
CA LEU A 79 -1.66 -4.93 -4.73
C LEU A 79 -1.57 -5.64 -3.37
N LYS A 80 -2.70 -6.08 -2.80
CA LYS A 80 -2.73 -6.78 -1.50
C LYS A 80 -1.89 -8.06 -1.52
N SER A 81 -2.04 -8.89 -2.56
CA SER A 81 -1.23 -10.11 -2.72
C SER A 81 0.26 -9.79 -2.89
N ARG A 82 0.60 -8.70 -3.59
CA ARG A 82 1.99 -8.24 -3.70
C ARG A 82 2.55 -7.78 -2.35
N ILE A 83 1.78 -7.03 -1.56
CA ILE A 83 2.17 -6.61 -0.21
C ILE A 83 2.44 -7.82 0.67
N ILE A 84 1.52 -8.78 0.72
CA ILE A 84 1.69 -10.01 1.52
C ILE A 84 2.93 -10.81 1.10
N THR A 85 3.21 -10.87 -0.21
CA THR A 85 4.41 -11.56 -0.73
C THR A 85 5.68 -10.83 -0.30
N LEU A 86 5.69 -9.50 -0.41
CA LEU A 86 6.84 -8.68 -0.01
C LEU A 86 7.07 -8.73 1.50
N GLU A 87 6.03 -8.70 2.32
CA GLU A 87 6.13 -8.85 3.78
C GLU A 87 6.75 -10.19 4.17
N LYS A 88 6.34 -11.28 3.51
CA LYS A 88 6.94 -12.62 3.74
C LYS A 88 8.40 -12.67 3.32
N GLU A 89 8.76 -12.06 2.19
CA GLU A 89 10.15 -11.94 1.74
C GLU A 89 10.96 -11.11 2.75
N LEU A 90 10.42 -9.98 3.22
CA LEU A 90 11.07 -9.12 4.23
C LEU A 90 11.32 -9.87 5.53
N ALA A 91 10.31 -10.58 6.05
CA ALA A 91 10.45 -11.38 7.26
C ALA A 91 11.52 -12.48 7.12
N PHE A 92 11.68 -13.08 5.94
CA PHE A 92 12.77 -14.02 5.67
C PHE A 92 14.14 -13.34 5.73
N TYR A 93 14.27 -12.15 5.14
CA TYR A 93 15.51 -11.37 5.13
C TYR A 93 15.83 -10.70 6.47
N GLU A 94 14.84 -10.49 7.34
CA GLU A 94 15.00 -9.92 8.67
C GLU A 94 15.56 -10.89 9.70
N ASN A 95 15.80 -12.15 9.34
CA ASN A 95 16.43 -13.10 10.24
C ASN A 95 17.87 -12.69 10.58
N ASP A 96 18.10 -12.27 11.82
CA ASP A 96 19.40 -11.80 12.31
C ASP A 96 20.52 -12.83 12.17
N ILE A 97 20.20 -14.12 12.27
CA ILE A 97 21.16 -15.21 12.10
C ILE A 97 21.63 -15.25 10.63
N LEU A 98 20.70 -15.19 9.67
CA LEU A 98 21.03 -15.21 8.25
C LEU A 98 21.80 -13.95 7.85
N LYS A 99 21.45 -12.78 8.41
CA LYS A 99 22.23 -11.54 8.22
C LYS A 99 23.65 -11.68 8.75
N ALA A 100 23.83 -12.20 9.96
CA ALA A 100 25.16 -12.40 10.55
C ALA A 100 26.03 -13.35 9.71
N PHE A 101 25.47 -14.46 9.25
CA PHE A 101 26.16 -15.38 8.34
C PHE A 101 26.47 -14.75 6.99
N TYR A 102 25.55 -13.97 6.43
CA TYR A 102 25.80 -13.24 5.19
C TYR A 102 26.96 -12.25 5.33
N THR A 103 27.00 -11.46 6.41
CA THR A 103 28.09 -10.50 6.63
C THR A 103 29.44 -11.17 6.75
N SER A 104 29.53 -12.36 7.37
CA SER A 104 30.79 -13.09 7.54
C SER A 104 31.25 -13.85 6.30
N SER A 105 30.34 -14.18 5.39
CA SER A 105 30.62 -15.02 4.20
C SER A 105 30.44 -14.30 2.86
N TYR A 106 30.15 -12.99 2.88
CA TYR A 106 29.96 -12.19 1.67
C TYR A 106 31.16 -12.26 0.72
N GLY A 107 30.88 -12.51 -0.56
CA GLY A 107 31.91 -12.60 -1.59
C GLY A 107 32.68 -13.93 -1.63
N GLN A 108 32.48 -14.82 -0.65
CA GLN A 108 33.05 -16.16 -0.70
C GLN A 108 32.29 -17.05 -1.69
N THR A 109 33.02 -18.00 -2.28
CA THR A 109 32.45 -19.02 -3.15
C THR A 109 32.48 -20.35 -2.40
N VAL A 110 31.30 -20.95 -2.20
CA VAL A 110 31.14 -22.22 -1.50
C VAL A 110 30.68 -23.28 -2.50
N SER A 111 31.36 -24.42 -2.50
CA SER A 111 30.97 -25.58 -3.29
C SER A 111 30.05 -26.47 -2.46
N VAL A 112 28.81 -26.62 -2.90
CA VAL A 112 27.79 -27.48 -2.27
C VAL A 112 27.31 -28.52 -3.26
N ASN A 113 26.96 -29.71 -2.78
CA ASN A 113 26.35 -30.73 -3.64
C ASN A 113 24.83 -30.54 -3.66
N ASP A 114 24.25 -30.53 -4.84
CA ASP A 114 22.80 -30.42 -5.01
C ASP A 114 22.07 -31.72 -4.69
N ALA A 115 20.74 -31.70 -4.84
CA ALA A 115 19.91 -32.86 -4.59
C ALA A 115 20.17 -34.05 -5.54
N GLN A 116 20.99 -33.86 -6.57
CA GLN A 116 21.36 -34.82 -7.58
C GLN A 116 22.83 -35.26 -7.43
N GLY A 117 23.52 -34.79 -6.37
CA GLY A 117 24.92 -35.12 -6.12
C GLY A 117 25.90 -34.33 -7.00
N LYS A 118 25.43 -33.33 -7.74
CA LYS A 118 26.28 -32.47 -8.56
C LYS A 118 26.80 -31.31 -7.74
N THR A 119 28.10 -31.07 -7.82
CA THR A 119 28.73 -29.94 -7.14
C THR A 119 28.36 -28.63 -7.85
N LEU A 120 27.70 -27.75 -7.11
CA LEU A 120 27.38 -26.38 -7.49
C LEU A 120 28.32 -25.43 -6.75
N SER A 121 28.91 -24.50 -7.48
CA SER A 121 29.72 -23.42 -6.91
C SER A 121 28.85 -22.18 -6.77
N ILE A 122 28.54 -21.78 -5.53
CA ILE A 122 27.65 -20.66 -5.22
C ILE A 122 28.51 -19.52 -4.65
N LYS A 123 28.51 -18.37 -5.33
CA LYS A 123 29.10 -17.13 -4.81
C LYS A 123 28.07 -16.39 -3.97
N ILE A 124 28.39 -16.12 -2.71
CA ILE A 124 27.47 -15.49 -1.76
C ILE A 124 27.42 -13.98 -2.07
N GLN A 125 26.31 -13.53 -2.64
CA GLN A 125 26.05 -12.11 -2.95
C GLN A 125 24.77 -11.60 -2.29
N SER A 126 23.94 -12.51 -1.79
CA SER A 126 22.69 -12.21 -1.10
C SER A 126 22.46 -13.17 0.06
N VAL A 127 21.57 -12.78 0.98
CA VAL A 127 21.13 -13.64 2.10
C VAL A 127 20.46 -14.93 1.59
N LYS A 128 19.84 -14.89 0.40
CA LYS A 128 19.25 -16.06 -0.26
C LYS A 128 20.31 -17.11 -0.62
N ASP A 129 21.52 -16.68 -0.98
CA ASP A 129 22.62 -17.59 -1.32
C ASP A 129 23.11 -18.32 -0.07
N VAL A 130 23.19 -17.61 1.06
CA VAL A 130 23.52 -18.21 2.37
C VAL A 130 22.53 -19.30 2.74
N TYR A 131 21.23 -19.02 2.59
CA TYR A 131 20.19 -20.02 2.84
C TYR A 131 20.30 -21.23 1.89
N THR A 132 20.62 -20.99 0.63
CA THR A 132 20.81 -22.05 -0.37
C THR A 132 22.00 -22.93 0.00
N VAL A 133 23.11 -22.33 0.45
CA VAL A 133 24.29 -23.05 0.96
C VAL A 133 23.92 -23.87 2.20
N LEU A 134 23.19 -23.27 3.15
CA LEU A 134 22.75 -23.96 4.38
C LEU A 134 21.91 -25.20 4.04
N ILE A 135 20.86 -25.07 3.21
CA ILE A 135 20.03 -26.22 2.84
C ILE A 135 20.85 -27.35 2.21
N ASN A 136 21.72 -27.01 1.25
CA ASN A 136 22.50 -28.02 0.54
C ASN A 136 23.66 -28.58 1.39
N SER A 137 24.07 -27.88 2.46
CA SER A 137 25.10 -28.35 3.39
C SER A 137 24.63 -29.45 4.35
N PHE A 138 23.32 -29.57 4.61
CA PHE A 138 22.77 -30.57 5.54
C PHE A 138 22.36 -31.88 4.87
N ARG A 139 22.65 -32.08 3.58
CA ARG A 139 22.25 -33.31 2.89
C ARG A 139 23.21 -34.44 3.28
N LYS A 140 22.69 -35.33 4.13
CA LYS A 140 23.31 -36.57 4.60
C LYS A 140 23.86 -37.35 3.40
N GLU A 141 25.15 -37.68 3.43
CA GLU A 141 25.71 -38.68 2.54
C GLU A 141 24.92 -39.99 2.75
N GLU A 142 24.06 -40.34 1.80
CA GLU A 142 23.59 -41.72 1.69
C GLU A 142 24.77 -42.54 1.17
N GLY A 143 25.55 -43.05 2.12
CA GLY A 143 26.62 -43.99 1.86
C GLY A 143 26.06 -45.24 1.17
N HIS A 144 26.59 -45.53 -0.02
CA HIS A 144 26.54 -46.85 -0.60
C HIS A 144 27.28 -47.84 0.30
N VAL A 145 26.55 -48.81 0.84
CA VAL A 145 27.07 -50.13 1.22
C VAL A 145 26.23 -51.17 0.49
#